data_AF-A0A1U8LBY0-F1
#
_entry.id   AF-A0A1U8LBY0-F1
#
_cell.length_a   1.000
_cell.length_b   1.000
_cell.length_c   1.000
_cell.angle_alpha   90.00
_cell.angle_beta   90.00
_cell.angle_gamma   90.00
#
_symmetry.space_group_name_H-M   'P 1'
#
loop_
_entity.id
_entity.type
_entity.pdbx_description
1 polymer ?
#
loop_
_entity_poly.entity_id
_entity_poly.type
_entity_poly.pdbx_seq_one_letter_code
_entity_poly.pdbx_strand_id
1 'polypeptide(L)'
;MASMAQFCYIIGPSNLRQKYSSFRFCFQNPVYRKNAPSNISTRFHAKPSSVSVSSSIVCSAANKPSSSSQVSSAAKIRSEVLSPFRSVRMFFYLTFIASGSLGGLIATTQLISSLTNPARSSEVPDILTGLGIDIGAVSIFAFLYFRENTAKNAQLARLSREESLSNLKLRVNQNKIISVSSLRGIARLVICSGPASFILESFKLSEPFTESLLERGVLVVPFATDGNSPSLDFDESEDMKEITEKRKRLWQLAPVYVSEWTEWLDEQKKLAGISPESPVYLSLRLDGRVRGSGVGFPPWNALVAQLPPVKGLWSGLLDGMDGRVL
;
A
#
# COMPACT_ATOMS: atom_id res chain seq x y z
N MET A 1 -23.54 -32.67 32.54
CA MET A 1 -22.75 -32.67 31.28
C MET A 1 -23.76 -32.52 30.15
N ALA A 2 -23.84 -31.47 29.34
CA ALA A 2 -22.88 -30.46 28.92
C ALA A 2 -23.51 -29.05 28.94
N SER A 3 -22.67 -28.06 29.21
CA SER A 3 -23.01 -26.64 29.32
C SER A 3 -22.99 -25.97 27.95
N MET A 4 -24.12 -25.41 27.52
CA MET A 4 -24.26 -24.57 26.32
C MET A 4 -23.82 -23.14 26.66
N ALA A 5 -22.65 -22.72 26.17
CA ALA A 5 -22.17 -21.36 26.31
C ALA A 5 -22.83 -20.45 25.26
N GLN A 6 -23.65 -19.50 25.74
CA GLN A 6 -24.19 -18.40 24.96
C GLN A 6 -23.08 -17.37 24.69
N PHE A 7 -22.71 -17.19 23.41
CA PHE A 7 -21.89 -16.05 22.98
C PHE A 7 -22.80 -14.88 22.61
N CYS A 8 -22.86 -13.88 23.48
CA CYS A 8 -23.42 -12.56 23.18
C CYS A 8 -22.50 -11.81 22.20
N TYR A 9 -22.98 -11.56 20.98
CA TYR A 9 -22.41 -10.54 20.10
C TYR A 9 -23.31 -9.29 20.13
N ILE A 10 -22.81 -8.22 20.73
CA ILE A 10 -23.42 -6.89 20.71
C ILE A 10 -23.11 -6.26 19.34
N ILE A 11 -24.12 -6.17 18.47
CA ILE A 11 -24.08 -5.42 17.22
C ILE A 11 -24.75 -4.07 17.50
N GLY A 12 -23.96 -2.99 17.48
CA GLY A 12 -24.46 -1.62 17.52
C GLY A 12 -25.00 -1.17 16.15
N PRO A 13 -26.03 -0.30 16.10
CA PRO A 13 -26.69 0.04 14.85
C PRO A 13 -25.93 1.07 14.01
N SER A 14 -25.83 0.80 12.71
CA SER A 14 -25.30 1.69 11.68
C SER A 14 -26.40 2.63 11.14
N ASN A 15 -26.23 3.94 11.36
CA ASN A 15 -27.08 4.97 10.74
C ASN A 15 -26.70 5.16 9.26
N LEU A 16 -27.59 4.70 8.37
CA LEU A 16 -27.59 4.99 6.94
C LEU A 16 -28.13 6.42 6.71
N ARG A 17 -27.33 7.30 6.12
CA ARG A 17 -27.82 8.51 5.47
C ARG A 17 -27.40 8.53 4.01
N GLN A 18 -28.37 8.17 3.18
CA GLN A 18 -28.33 8.08 1.73
C GLN A 18 -28.39 9.49 1.13
N LYS A 19 -27.41 9.89 0.31
CA LYS A 19 -27.52 11.07 -0.56
C LYS A 19 -27.33 10.62 -2.00
N TYR A 20 -28.42 10.69 -2.77
CA TYR A 20 -28.45 10.56 -4.21
C TYR A 20 -27.86 11.83 -4.86
N SER A 21 -27.04 11.65 -5.89
CA SER A 21 -26.67 12.71 -6.82
C SER A 21 -26.53 12.09 -8.22
N SER A 22 -27.51 12.40 -9.07
CA SER A 22 -27.53 12.10 -10.50
C SER A 22 -26.44 12.89 -11.22
N PHE A 23 -25.62 12.21 -12.01
CA PHE A 23 -24.82 12.86 -13.06
C PHE A 23 -25.25 12.33 -14.43
N ARG A 24 -25.88 13.21 -15.22
CA ARG A 24 -26.17 13.03 -16.65
C ARG A 24 -24.88 13.21 -17.44
N PHE A 25 -24.57 12.25 -18.30
CA PHE A 25 -23.57 12.39 -19.36
C PHE A 25 -24.18 13.19 -20.53
N CYS A 26 -23.50 14.27 -20.94
CA CYS A 26 -23.74 14.92 -22.23
C CYS A 26 -22.50 14.72 -23.10
N PHE A 27 -22.67 13.99 -24.20
CA PHE A 27 -21.70 13.82 -25.28
C PHE A 27 -21.74 15.07 -26.19
N GLN A 28 -20.59 15.64 -26.52
CA GLN A 28 -20.46 16.54 -27.66
C GLN A 28 -19.11 16.30 -28.37
N ASN A 29 -19.21 15.78 -29.60
CA ASN A 29 -18.13 15.77 -30.59
C ASN A 29 -17.99 17.17 -31.20
N PRO A 30 -16.78 17.53 -31.68
CA PRO A 30 -16.68 18.41 -32.84
C PRO A 30 -16.01 17.71 -34.02
N VAL A 31 -16.76 17.72 -35.12
CA VAL A 31 -16.32 17.53 -36.50
C VAL A 31 -15.46 18.73 -36.91
N TYR A 32 -14.29 18.51 -37.54
CA TYR A 32 -13.70 19.54 -38.41
C TYR A 32 -13.06 18.93 -39.66
N ARG A 33 -13.17 19.69 -40.74
CA ARG A 33 -13.15 19.31 -42.15
C ARG A 33 -11.79 19.61 -42.80
N LYS A 34 -11.48 18.78 -43.79
CA LYS A 34 -10.39 18.75 -44.80
C LYS A 34 -9.70 20.09 -45.14
N ASN A 35 -8.41 20.00 -45.49
CA ASN A 35 -7.89 20.33 -46.84
C ASN A 35 -6.49 19.71 -47.08
N ALA A 36 -6.31 19.12 -48.27
CA ALA A 36 -5.03 18.81 -48.92
C ALA A 36 -4.66 19.98 -49.87
N PRO A 37 -3.45 20.03 -50.49
CA PRO A 37 -3.20 19.22 -51.70
C PRO A 37 -1.73 18.82 -52.01
N SER A 38 -1.62 17.85 -52.95
CA SER A 38 -0.58 17.67 -54.02
C SER A 38 0.90 17.45 -53.64
N ASN A 39 1.74 16.72 -54.36
CA ASN A 39 1.73 15.85 -55.54
C ASN A 39 3.12 15.18 -55.60
N ILE A 40 3.25 13.97 -56.16
CA ILE A 40 4.24 13.55 -57.21
C ILE A 40 4.34 12.01 -57.30
N SER A 41 4.24 11.57 -58.56
CA SER A 41 4.40 10.25 -59.19
C SER A 41 5.75 9.56 -58.85
N THR A 42 6.03 8.26 -59.05
CA THR A 42 5.67 7.32 -60.14
C THR A 42 5.93 5.87 -59.70
N ARG A 43 5.27 4.95 -60.40
CA ARG A 43 5.30 3.46 -60.37
C ARG A 43 6.70 2.83 -60.33
N PHE A 44 6.80 1.63 -59.75
CA PHE A 44 7.25 0.41 -60.46
C PHE A 44 6.69 -0.86 -59.79
N HIS A 45 6.22 -1.79 -60.63
CA HIS A 45 5.76 -3.13 -60.30
C HIS A 45 6.96 -4.08 -60.12
N ALA A 46 6.93 -4.94 -59.09
CA ALA A 46 7.27 -6.37 -59.18
C ALA A 46 7.04 -7.09 -57.83
N LYS A 47 6.31 -8.22 -57.88
CA LYS A 47 6.35 -9.35 -56.93
C LYS A 47 7.13 -10.48 -57.65
N PRO A 48 7.67 -11.53 -56.99
CA PRO A 48 6.97 -12.27 -55.94
C PRO A 48 7.79 -12.86 -54.76
N SER A 49 7.03 -13.24 -53.72
CA SER A 49 7.17 -14.37 -52.78
C SER A 49 8.54 -14.79 -52.23
N SER A 50 8.73 -14.56 -50.92
CA SER A 50 9.08 -15.64 -49.99
C SER A 50 8.50 -15.30 -48.60
N VAL A 51 7.61 -16.17 -48.11
CA VAL A 51 7.03 -16.07 -46.77
C VAL A 51 7.89 -16.94 -45.86
N SER A 52 8.72 -16.29 -45.04
CA SER A 52 9.34 -16.88 -43.86
C SER A 52 8.60 -16.34 -42.64
N VAL A 53 7.59 -17.06 -42.16
CA VAL A 53 6.95 -16.75 -40.88
C VAL A 53 7.89 -17.25 -39.78
N SER A 54 8.83 -16.38 -39.37
CA SER A 54 9.48 -16.52 -38.06
C SER A 54 8.52 -15.93 -37.04
N SER A 55 7.76 -16.78 -36.36
CA SER A 55 7.00 -16.41 -35.17
C SER A 55 7.97 -16.11 -34.03
N SER A 56 8.50 -14.90 -34.00
CA SER A 56 9.10 -14.37 -32.78
C SER A 56 7.98 -14.20 -31.76
N ILE A 57 7.95 -15.09 -30.78
CA ILE A 57 7.19 -14.87 -29.54
C ILE A 57 7.90 -13.71 -28.84
N VAL A 58 7.47 -12.50 -29.14
CA VAL A 58 7.90 -11.30 -28.43
C VAL A 58 7.15 -11.31 -27.11
N CYS A 59 7.79 -11.86 -26.08
CA CYS A 59 7.41 -11.65 -24.69
C CYS A 59 7.55 -10.15 -24.38
N SER A 60 6.49 -9.39 -24.65
CA SER A 60 6.42 -7.99 -24.23
C SER A 60 6.16 -7.95 -22.73
N ALA A 61 7.24 -7.95 -21.93
CA ALA A 61 7.18 -7.43 -20.58
C ALA A 61 6.84 -5.94 -20.70
N ALA A 62 5.56 -5.60 -20.56
CA ALA A 62 5.08 -4.23 -20.60
C ALA A 62 5.57 -3.47 -19.36
N ASN A 63 6.84 -3.09 -19.33
CA ASN A 63 7.37 -2.03 -18.49
C ASN A 63 7.04 -0.68 -19.14
N LYS A 64 5.75 -0.41 -19.36
CA LYS A 64 5.30 0.93 -19.74
C LYS A 64 4.89 1.65 -18.46
N PRO A 65 5.53 2.78 -18.11
CA PRO A 65 5.11 3.55 -16.95
C PRO A 65 3.76 4.19 -17.29
N SER A 66 2.68 3.53 -16.89
CA SER A 66 1.37 4.15 -16.81
C SER A 66 1.39 5.08 -15.60
N SER A 67 1.02 6.33 -15.83
CA SER A 67 1.05 7.46 -14.90
C SER A 67 -0.03 7.39 -13.81
N SER A 68 -0.20 6.24 -13.18
CA SER A 68 -1.03 6.04 -12.00
C SER A 68 -0.22 5.25 -10.99
N SER A 69 0.37 5.94 -9.99
CA SER A 69 1.01 5.36 -8.81
C SER A 69 1.67 3.99 -9.06
N GLN A 70 2.88 3.96 -9.63
CA GLN A 70 3.58 2.71 -9.88
C GLN A 70 3.78 1.97 -8.55
N VAL A 71 2.93 0.99 -8.29
CA VAL A 71 3.05 0.12 -7.14
C VAL A 71 4.36 -0.63 -7.30
N SER A 72 5.26 -0.49 -6.33
CA SER A 72 6.58 -1.14 -6.33
C SER A 72 6.46 -2.65 -6.61
N SER A 73 7.36 -3.18 -7.43
CA SER A 73 7.44 -4.62 -7.75
C SER A 73 7.53 -5.49 -6.50
N ALA A 74 8.23 -5.01 -5.48
CA ALA A 74 8.33 -5.67 -4.17
C ALA A 74 6.98 -5.78 -3.47
N ALA A 75 6.14 -4.74 -3.52
CA ALA A 75 4.80 -4.76 -2.94
C ALA A 75 3.89 -5.77 -3.66
N LYS A 76 4.02 -5.88 -4.99
CA LYS A 76 3.29 -6.88 -5.77
C LYS A 76 3.68 -8.30 -5.37
N ILE A 77 4.97 -8.60 -5.29
CA ILE A 77 5.48 -9.92 -4.89
C ILE A 77 4.98 -10.28 -3.48
N ARG A 78 5.09 -9.37 -2.51
CA ARG A 78 4.55 -9.60 -1.15
C ARG A 78 3.05 -9.81 -1.14
N SER A 79 2.30 -9.10 -1.98
CA SER A 79 0.84 -9.26 -2.05
C SER A 79 0.43 -10.64 -2.60
N GLU A 80 1.22 -11.22 -3.51
CA GLU A 80 1.01 -12.56 -4.04
C GLU A 80 1.33 -13.63 -3.00
N VAL A 81 2.38 -13.43 -2.19
CA VAL A 81 2.71 -14.31 -1.06
C VAL A 81 1.58 -14.33 -0.02
N LEU A 82 0.96 -13.18 0.27
CA LEU A 82 -0.15 -13.10 1.22
C LEU A 82 -1.47 -13.67 0.69
N SER A 83 -1.66 -13.65 -0.63
CA SER A 83 -2.89 -14.10 -1.29
C SER A 83 -2.55 -15.02 -2.47
N PRO A 84 -2.15 -16.26 -2.19
CA PRO A 84 -1.67 -17.17 -3.22
C PRO A 84 -2.73 -17.37 -4.30
N PHE A 85 -2.28 -17.40 -5.55
CA PHE A 85 -3.12 -17.58 -6.74
C PHE A 85 -4.23 -16.53 -6.94
N ARG A 86 -4.20 -15.38 -6.27
CA ARG A 86 -5.17 -14.29 -6.48
C ARG A 86 -5.30 -13.91 -7.96
N SER A 87 -4.18 -13.79 -8.67
CA SER A 87 -4.15 -13.45 -10.10
C SER A 87 -4.88 -14.49 -10.96
N VAL A 88 -4.68 -15.78 -10.65
CA VAL A 88 -5.34 -16.90 -11.33
C VAL A 88 -6.86 -16.87 -11.07
N ARG A 89 -7.27 -16.67 -9.83
CA ARG A 89 -8.69 -16.54 -9.46
C ARG A 89 -9.37 -15.38 -10.19
N MET A 90 -8.73 -14.20 -10.21
CA MET A 90 -9.23 -13.02 -10.89
C MET A 90 -9.34 -13.23 -12.40
N PHE A 91 -8.41 -13.97 -13.00
CA PHE A 91 -8.48 -14.38 -14.40
C PHE A 91 -9.74 -15.21 -14.66
N PHE A 92 -9.98 -16.27 -13.87
CA PHE A 92 -11.19 -17.10 -14.04
C PHE A 92 -12.49 -16.31 -13.87
N TYR A 93 -12.58 -15.42 -12.88
CA TYR A 93 -13.75 -14.57 -12.73
C TYR A 93 -14.01 -13.72 -13.96
N LEU A 94 -12.97 -13.07 -14.49
CA LEU A 94 -13.08 -12.24 -15.68
C LEU A 94 -13.44 -13.06 -16.93
N THR A 95 -12.83 -14.23 -17.09
CA THR A 95 -13.14 -15.16 -18.18
C THR A 95 -14.58 -15.66 -18.11
N PHE A 96 -15.09 -16.02 -16.93
CA PHE A 96 -16.48 -16.45 -16.79
C PHE A 96 -17.48 -15.32 -16.98
N ILE A 97 -17.16 -14.10 -16.53
CA ILE A 97 -17.96 -12.91 -16.85
C ILE A 97 -18.02 -12.72 -18.37
N ALA A 98 -16.88 -12.78 -19.06
CA ALA A 98 -16.81 -12.64 -20.51
C ALA A 98 -17.60 -13.75 -21.23
N SER A 99 -17.44 -15.00 -20.79
CA SER A 99 -18.15 -16.17 -21.35
C SER A 99 -19.66 -16.06 -21.17
N GLY A 100 -20.14 -15.79 -19.94
CA GLY A 100 -21.56 -15.65 -19.67
C GLY A 100 -22.16 -14.40 -20.32
N SER A 101 -21.39 -13.32 -20.47
CA SER A 101 -21.86 -12.14 -21.21
C SER A 101 -22.02 -12.43 -22.70
N LEU A 102 -21.10 -13.20 -23.29
CA LEU A 102 -21.18 -13.62 -24.69
C LEU A 102 -22.35 -14.59 -24.92
N GLY A 103 -22.51 -15.58 -24.03
CA GLY A 103 -23.65 -16.50 -24.03
C GLY A 103 -24.98 -15.75 -23.90
N GLY A 104 -25.06 -14.82 -22.94
CA GLY A 104 -26.23 -14.00 -22.70
C GLY A 104 -26.59 -13.11 -23.88
N LEU A 105 -25.62 -12.57 -24.61
CA LEU A 105 -25.86 -11.80 -25.84
C LEU A 105 -26.48 -12.70 -26.91
N ILE A 106 -25.91 -13.89 -27.14
CA ILE A 106 -26.42 -14.86 -28.12
C ILE A 106 -27.84 -15.28 -27.74
N ALA A 107 -28.07 -15.68 -26.49
CA ALA A 107 -29.39 -16.09 -25.99
C ALA A 107 -30.41 -14.95 -26.09
N THR A 108 -30.02 -13.71 -25.80
CA THR A 108 -30.91 -12.54 -25.95
C THR A 108 -31.31 -12.33 -27.41
N THR A 109 -30.36 -12.42 -28.36
CA THR A 109 -30.68 -12.27 -29.79
C THR A 109 -31.58 -13.40 -30.30
N GLN A 110 -31.35 -14.65 -29.85
CA GLN A 110 -32.20 -15.79 -30.17
C GLN A 110 -33.59 -15.66 -29.55
N LEU A 111 -33.69 -15.17 -28.31
CA LEU A 111 -34.96 -14.94 -27.62
C LEU A 111 -35.82 -13.92 -28.38
N ILE A 112 -35.23 -12.78 -28.79
CA ILE A 112 -35.93 -11.78 -29.62
C ILE A 112 -36.41 -12.42 -30.93
N SER A 113 -35.56 -13.19 -31.60
CA SER A 113 -35.93 -13.87 -32.85
C SER A 113 -37.09 -14.86 -32.65
N SER A 114 -37.05 -15.69 -31.61
CA SER A 114 -38.08 -16.68 -31.29
C SER A 114 -39.43 -16.05 -30.92
N LEU A 115 -39.42 -14.90 -30.23
CA LEU A 115 -40.64 -14.15 -29.89
C LEU A 115 -41.30 -13.51 -31.11
N THR A 116 -40.52 -13.11 -32.11
CA THR A 116 -41.04 -12.52 -33.35
C THR A 116 -41.53 -13.57 -34.36
N ASN A 117 -41.20 -14.85 -34.16
CA ASN A 117 -41.56 -15.91 -35.09
C ASN A 117 -42.43 -16.99 -34.42
N PRO A 118 -43.74 -17.06 -34.74
CA PRO A 118 -44.67 -17.99 -34.09
C PRO A 118 -44.29 -19.48 -34.28
N ALA A 119 -43.55 -19.82 -35.35
CA ALA A 119 -43.07 -21.18 -35.60
C ALA A 119 -41.97 -21.64 -34.62
N ARG A 120 -41.34 -20.73 -33.87
CA ARG A 120 -40.26 -21.01 -32.91
C ARG A 120 -40.67 -20.78 -31.45
N SER A 121 -41.97 -20.66 -31.19
CA SER A 121 -42.51 -20.37 -29.85
C SER A 121 -42.24 -21.48 -28.82
N SER A 122 -42.08 -22.74 -29.26
CA SER A 122 -41.72 -23.86 -28.39
C SER A 122 -40.27 -23.82 -27.88
N GLU A 123 -39.37 -23.08 -28.53
CA GLU A 123 -37.94 -22.97 -28.15
C GLU A 123 -37.71 -21.91 -27.05
N VAL A 124 -38.70 -21.04 -26.78
CA VAL A 124 -38.59 -19.89 -25.85
C VAL A 124 -38.21 -20.30 -24.43
N PRO A 125 -38.81 -21.33 -23.79
CA PRO A 125 -38.49 -21.69 -22.40
C PRO A 125 -37.05 -22.17 -22.22
N ASP A 126 -36.50 -22.88 -23.20
CA ASP A 126 -35.13 -23.40 -23.18
C ASP A 126 -34.11 -22.25 -23.32
N ILE A 127 -34.35 -21.34 -24.26
CA ILE A 127 -33.53 -20.13 -24.45
C ILE A 127 -33.57 -19.24 -23.20
N LEU A 128 -34.76 -19.08 -22.59
CA LEU A 128 -34.93 -18.28 -21.38
C LEU A 128 -34.19 -18.89 -20.19
N THR A 129 -34.19 -20.22 -20.06
CA THR A 129 -33.44 -20.93 -19.02
C THR A 129 -31.94 -20.73 -19.20
N GLY A 130 -31.43 -20.86 -20.43
CA GLY A 130 -30.02 -20.58 -20.75
C GLY A 130 -29.62 -19.13 -20.44
N LEU A 131 -30.44 -18.16 -20.85
CA LEU A 131 -30.22 -16.74 -20.53
C LEU A 131 -30.20 -16.49 -19.02
N GLY A 132 -31.08 -17.15 -18.26
CA GLY A 132 -31.09 -17.07 -16.80
C GLY A 132 -29.80 -17.59 -16.17
N ILE A 133 -29.24 -18.68 -16.68
CA ILE A 133 -27.95 -19.24 -16.24
C ILE A 133 -26.82 -18.25 -16.54
N ASP A 134 -26.75 -17.69 -17.75
CA ASP A 134 -25.73 -16.72 -18.14
C ASP A 134 -25.76 -15.46 -17.25
N ILE A 135 -26.95 -14.90 -17.01
CA ILE A 135 -27.13 -13.74 -16.13
C ILE A 135 -26.73 -14.08 -14.69
N GLY A 136 -27.11 -15.27 -14.19
CA GLY A 136 -26.74 -15.75 -12.86
C GLY A 136 -25.22 -15.89 -12.71
N ALA A 137 -24.57 -16.54 -13.68
CA ALA A 137 -23.12 -16.71 -13.70
C ALA A 137 -22.40 -15.36 -13.72
N VAL A 138 -22.77 -14.46 -14.65
CA VAL A 138 -22.18 -13.12 -14.74
C VAL A 138 -22.35 -12.36 -13.43
N SER A 139 -23.53 -12.41 -12.81
CA SER A 139 -23.81 -11.70 -11.56
C SER A 139 -22.93 -12.18 -10.41
N ILE A 140 -22.80 -13.50 -10.23
CA ILE A 140 -21.98 -14.11 -9.17
C ILE A 140 -20.49 -13.78 -9.39
N PHE A 141 -19.98 -13.98 -10.61
CA PHE A 141 -18.56 -13.76 -10.88
C PHE A 141 -18.20 -12.27 -10.88
N ALA A 142 -19.10 -11.39 -11.33
CA ALA A 142 -18.91 -9.94 -11.21
C ALA A 142 -18.83 -9.53 -9.73
N PHE A 143 -19.74 -10.02 -8.89
CA PHE A 143 -19.70 -9.76 -7.45
C PHE A 143 -18.38 -10.23 -6.81
N LEU A 144 -17.95 -11.46 -7.10
CA LEU A 144 -16.69 -12.00 -6.59
C LEU A 144 -15.47 -11.20 -7.07
N TYR A 145 -15.47 -10.78 -8.34
CA TYR A 145 -14.42 -9.95 -8.93
C TYR A 145 -14.34 -8.59 -8.24
N PHE A 146 -15.47 -7.89 -8.03
CA PHE A 146 -15.48 -6.59 -7.36
C PHE A 146 -15.00 -6.68 -5.91
N ARG A 147 -15.41 -7.73 -5.19
CA ARG A 147 -14.97 -7.98 -3.81
C ARG A 147 -13.46 -8.22 -3.74
N GLU A 148 -12.94 -9.09 -4.60
CA GLU A 148 -11.51 -9.42 -4.64
C GLU A 148 -10.68 -8.22 -5.11
N ASN A 149 -11.15 -7.44 -6.09
CA ASN A 149 -10.45 -6.25 -6.56
C ASN A 149 -10.37 -5.17 -5.47
N THR A 150 -11.43 -4.97 -4.69
CA THR A 150 -11.44 -4.06 -3.54
C THR A 150 -10.43 -4.52 -2.47
N ALA A 151 -10.42 -5.81 -2.14
CA ALA A 151 -9.46 -6.38 -1.18
C ALA A 151 -8.01 -6.27 -1.67
N LYS A 152 -7.76 -6.52 -2.97
CA LYS A 152 -6.46 -6.35 -3.61
C LYS A 152 -5.97 -4.90 -3.51
N ASN A 153 -6.82 -3.94 -3.87
CA ASN A 153 -6.45 -2.53 -3.85
C ASN A 153 -6.15 -2.06 -2.43
N ALA A 154 -6.96 -2.47 -1.44
CA ALA A 154 -6.71 -2.16 -0.04
C ALA A 154 -5.39 -2.77 0.48
N GLN A 155 -5.06 -4.00 0.08
CA GLN A 155 -3.80 -4.65 0.46
C GLN A 155 -2.59 -3.99 -0.22
N LEU A 156 -2.67 -3.71 -1.51
CA LEU A 156 -1.61 -3.02 -2.25
C LEU A 156 -1.36 -1.62 -1.70
N ALA A 157 -2.41 -0.87 -1.36
CA ALA A 157 -2.29 0.45 -0.75
C ALA A 157 -1.62 0.42 0.63
N ARG A 158 -1.79 -0.66 1.40
CA ARG A 158 -1.08 -0.85 2.68
C ARG A 158 0.39 -1.19 2.44
N LEU A 159 0.67 -2.15 1.56
CA LEU A 159 2.02 -2.58 1.26
C LEU A 159 2.85 -1.48 0.59
N SER A 160 2.24 -0.63 -0.24
CA SER A 160 2.94 0.50 -0.86
C SER A 160 3.37 1.54 0.18
N ARG A 161 2.56 1.80 1.20
CA ARG A 161 2.92 2.70 2.33
C ARG A 161 4.05 2.12 3.18
N GLU A 162 4.00 0.82 3.46
CA GLU A 162 5.07 0.13 4.19
C GLU A 162 6.37 0.11 3.39
N GLU A 163 6.29 -0.02 2.06
CA GLU A 163 7.46 -0.02 1.18
C GLU A 163 8.07 1.38 1.05
N SER A 164 7.25 2.43 0.90
CA SER A 164 7.74 3.81 0.85
C SER A 164 8.46 4.20 2.13
N LEU A 165 7.91 3.85 3.30
CA LEU A 165 8.58 4.02 4.59
C LEU A 165 9.91 3.28 4.65
N SER A 166 9.95 2.06 4.10
CA SER A 166 11.15 1.22 4.17
C SER A 166 12.31 1.74 3.32
N ASN A 167 12.03 2.56 2.31
CA ASN A 167 13.04 3.14 1.44
C ASN A 167 13.67 4.42 2.03
N LEU A 168 13.01 5.05 3.01
CA LEU A 168 13.51 6.26 3.66
C LEU A 168 14.88 6.02 4.28
N LYS A 169 15.73 7.05 4.18
CA LYS A 169 17.12 7.00 4.63
C LYS A 169 17.29 7.60 6.02
N LEU A 170 18.06 6.87 6.83
CA LEU A 170 18.44 7.21 8.19
C LEU A 170 19.97 7.23 8.29
N ARG A 171 20.48 8.18 9.07
CA ARG A 171 21.88 8.29 9.44
C ARG A 171 22.03 7.65 10.82
N VAL A 172 22.87 6.62 10.87
CA VAL A 172 23.25 5.93 12.10
C VAL A 172 24.44 6.64 12.73
N ASN A 173 25.47 6.88 11.93
CA ASN A 173 26.69 7.57 12.30
C ASN A 173 27.06 8.59 11.20
N GLN A 174 28.05 9.44 11.46
CA GLN A 174 28.50 10.47 10.51
C GLN A 174 28.78 9.90 9.11
N ASN A 175 29.36 8.70 9.02
CA ASN A 175 29.75 8.08 7.75
C ASN A 175 28.81 6.97 7.25
N LYS A 176 27.73 6.65 7.97
CA LYS A 176 26.87 5.49 7.65
C LYS A 176 25.40 5.87 7.50
N ILE A 177 24.92 5.76 6.26
CA ILE A 177 23.52 5.93 5.88
C ILE A 177 22.94 4.56 5.59
N ILE A 178 21.80 4.26 6.20
CA ILE A 178 21.03 3.02 5.99
C ILE A 178 19.60 3.36 5.60
N SER A 179 18.88 2.43 4.99
CA SER A 179 17.43 2.56 4.85
C SER A 179 16.71 1.99 6.06
N VAL A 180 15.48 2.43 6.29
CA VAL A 180 14.59 1.85 7.32
C VAL A 180 14.42 0.34 7.11
N SER A 181 14.41 -0.14 5.87
CA SER A 181 14.37 -1.57 5.55
C SER A 181 15.54 -2.37 6.12
N SER A 182 16.73 -1.77 6.27
CA SER A 182 17.91 -2.45 6.82
C SER A 182 17.79 -2.71 8.32
N LEU A 183 16.90 -1.98 9.03
CA LEU A 183 16.64 -2.21 10.46
C LEU A 183 15.71 -3.41 10.69
N ARG A 184 15.11 -3.97 9.64
CA ARG A 184 14.20 -5.12 9.75
C ARG A 184 14.95 -6.34 10.28
N GLY A 185 14.41 -6.95 11.32
CA GLY A 185 15.00 -8.08 12.02
C GLY A 185 16.07 -7.69 13.04
N ILE A 186 16.43 -6.40 13.14
CA ILE A 186 17.51 -5.92 14.02
C ILE A 186 16.91 -5.04 15.12
N ALA A 187 16.18 -3.99 14.73
CA ALA A 187 15.65 -2.99 15.64
C ALA A 187 14.21 -2.58 15.28
N ARG A 188 13.47 -2.10 16.28
CA ARG A 188 12.12 -1.55 16.21
C ARG A 188 12.24 -0.04 16.16
N LEU A 189 11.64 0.59 15.15
CA LEU A 189 11.70 2.04 14.99
C LEU A 189 10.50 2.72 15.62
N VAL A 190 10.72 3.81 16.35
CA VAL A 190 9.68 4.74 16.79
C VAL A 190 9.99 6.10 16.19
N ILE A 191 9.08 6.62 15.37
CA ILE A 191 9.22 7.92 14.73
C ILE A 191 8.40 8.92 15.53
N CYS A 192 9.03 10.00 15.99
CA CYS A 192 8.40 11.10 16.69
C CYS A 192 8.44 12.33 15.77
N SER A 193 7.28 12.75 15.25
CA SER A 193 7.18 13.90 14.36
C SER A 193 6.37 15.02 14.99
N GLY A 194 6.88 16.24 14.93
CA GLY A 194 6.16 17.42 15.39
C GLY A 194 7.10 18.60 15.64
N PRO A 195 6.61 19.63 16.36
CA PRO A 195 7.43 20.75 16.77
C PRO A 195 8.64 20.34 17.59
N ALA A 196 9.71 21.12 17.54
CA ALA A 196 10.93 20.80 18.30
C ALA A 196 10.65 20.69 19.81
N SER A 197 9.81 21.57 20.36
CA SER A 197 9.37 21.53 21.76
C SER A 197 8.67 20.22 22.13
N PHE A 198 7.78 19.75 21.25
CA PHE A 198 7.06 18.49 21.42
C PHE A 198 8.00 17.28 21.42
N ILE A 199 9.01 17.29 20.54
CA ILE A 199 10.01 16.22 20.52
C ILE A 199 10.81 16.22 21.84
N LEU A 200 11.28 17.38 22.30
CA LEU A 200 12.00 17.47 23.58
C LEU A 200 11.17 16.92 24.75
N GLU A 201 9.88 17.29 24.83
CA GLU A 201 8.97 16.79 25.86
C GLU A 201 8.75 15.27 25.76
N SER A 202 8.56 14.75 24.55
CA SER A 202 8.44 13.31 24.29
C SER A 202 9.65 12.52 24.80
N PHE A 203 10.84 13.08 24.61
CA PHE A 203 12.09 12.50 25.06
C PHE A 203 12.23 12.55 26.58
N LYS A 204 11.85 13.65 27.24
CA LYS A 204 11.79 13.73 28.71
C LYS A 204 10.86 12.67 29.29
N LEU A 205 9.71 12.43 28.67
CA LEU A 205 8.77 11.38 29.09
C LEU A 205 9.31 9.96 28.89
N SER A 206 10.26 9.78 27.97
CA SER A 206 10.86 8.47 27.66
C SER A 206 12.02 8.10 28.59
N GLU A 207 12.61 9.10 29.26
CA GLU A 207 13.79 8.99 30.12
C GLU A 207 13.74 7.79 31.08
N PRO A 208 12.69 7.60 31.91
CA PRO A 208 12.62 6.46 32.85
C PRO A 208 12.51 5.09 32.17
N PHE A 209 12.18 5.05 30.88
CA PHE A 209 12.00 3.81 30.12
C PHE A 209 13.17 3.50 29.18
N THR A 210 14.16 4.39 29.07
CA THR A 210 15.23 4.32 28.05
C THR A 210 15.98 2.98 28.07
N GLU A 211 16.40 2.51 29.25
CA GLU A 211 17.13 1.24 29.38
C GLU A 211 16.26 0.05 28.97
N SER A 212 15.01 0.03 29.43
CA SER A 212 14.05 -1.01 29.07
C SER A 212 13.70 -1.02 27.58
N LEU A 213 13.69 0.14 26.93
CA LEU A 213 13.45 0.29 25.49
C LEU A 213 14.65 -0.21 24.68
N LEU A 214 15.87 0.11 25.12
CA LEU A 214 17.12 -0.37 24.52
C LEU A 214 17.24 -1.89 24.61
N GLU A 215 16.95 -2.50 25.76
CA GLU A 215 16.94 -3.96 25.88
C GLU A 215 15.93 -4.63 24.92
N ARG A 216 14.88 -3.89 24.54
CA ARG A 216 13.80 -4.33 23.66
C ARG A 216 13.96 -3.86 22.23
N GLY A 217 15.15 -3.49 21.78
CA GLY A 217 15.32 -3.29 20.34
C GLY A 217 14.88 -1.91 19.85
N VAL A 218 14.47 -0.97 20.71
CA VAL A 218 13.75 0.23 20.25
C VAL A 218 14.70 1.38 19.96
N LEU A 219 14.61 1.93 18.74
CA LEU A 219 15.31 3.11 18.27
C LEU A 219 14.32 4.23 17.96
N VAL A 220 14.67 5.46 18.31
CA VAL A 220 13.82 6.64 18.14
C VAL A 220 14.37 7.54 17.04
N VAL A 221 13.48 7.97 16.14
CA VAL A 221 13.76 8.95 15.08
C VAL A 221 13.02 10.24 15.42
N PRO A 222 13.70 11.26 15.95
CA PRO A 222 13.14 12.61 16.06
C PRO A 222 13.09 13.27 14.67
N PHE A 223 11.90 13.69 14.25
CA PHE A 223 11.68 14.42 13.01
C PHE A 223 10.95 15.73 13.28
N ALA A 224 11.70 16.83 13.33
CA ALA A 224 11.13 18.14 13.58
C ALA A 224 10.47 18.72 12.33
N THR A 225 9.20 19.09 12.46
CA THR A 225 8.42 19.66 11.35
C THR A 225 8.69 21.16 11.17
N ASP A 226 9.07 21.87 12.24
CA ASP A 226 9.28 23.34 12.23
C ASP A 226 10.59 23.79 11.57
N GLY A 227 11.37 22.86 11.01
CA GLY A 227 12.71 23.13 10.47
C GLY A 227 13.79 23.40 11.52
N ASN A 228 13.44 23.44 12.80
CA ASN A 228 14.40 23.56 13.89
C ASN A 228 14.92 22.16 14.32
N SER A 229 16.22 21.97 14.40
CA SER A 229 16.80 20.74 14.94
C SER A 229 16.68 20.76 16.48
N PRO A 230 16.00 19.80 17.12
CA PRO A 230 15.90 19.78 18.58
C PRO A 230 17.28 19.52 19.18
N SER A 231 17.81 20.46 19.97
CA SER A 231 18.95 20.20 20.84
C SER A 231 18.45 19.46 22.08
N LEU A 232 18.63 18.14 22.10
CA LEU A 232 18.25 17.28 23.22
C LEU A 232 19.30 17.40 24.34
N ASP A 233 19.33 18.57 24.98
CA ASP A 233 20.14 18.83 26.16
C ASP A 233 19.34 18.33 27.39
N PHE A 234 19.81 17.24 27.97
CA PHE A 234 19.29 16.71 29.24
C PHE A 234 20.10 17.39 30.35
N ASP A 235 19.42 17.89 31.37
CA ASP A 235 20.02 18.67 32.45
C ASP A 235 20.68 17.71 33.47
N GLU A 236 21.93 17.33 33.25
CA GLU A 236 22.63 16.34 34.08
C GLU A 236 24.07 16.73 34.43
N SER A 237 24.55 16.32 35.61
CA SER A 237 25.93 16.51 36.13
C SER A 237 27.00 15.82 35.26
N GLU A 238 28.25 16.31 35.27
CA GLU A 238 29.32 15.94 34.31
C GLU A 238 29.53 14.42 34.10
N ASP A 239 29.43 13.59 35.14
CA ASP A 239 29.58 12.12 35.01
C ASP A 239 28.36 11.43 34.39
N MET A 240 27.15 11.97 34.59
CA MET A 240 25.93 11.50 33.92
C MET A 240 25.91 11.95 32.46
N LYS A 241 26.48 13.13 32.13
CA LYS A 241 26.54 13.62 30.75
C LYS A 241 27.20 12.61 29.81
N GLU A 242 28.32 12.00 30.18
CA GLU A 242 28.99 11.04 29.30
C GLU A 242 28.20 9.74 29.08
N ILE A 243 27.59 9.22 30.14
CA ILE A 243 26.79 7.98 30.10
C ILE A 243 25.53 8.24 29.26
N THR A 244 24.89 9.38 29.46
CA THR A 244 23.69 9.78 28.75
C THR A 244 24.00 10.13 27.29
N GLU A 245 25.12 10.77 26.97
CA GLU A 245 25.55 11.01 25.57
C GLU A 245 25.86 9.71 24.82
N LYS A 246 26.51 8.74 25.46
CA LYS A 246 26.73 7.40 24.86
C LYS A 246 25.41 6.67 24.64
N ARG A 247 24.52 6.71 25.63
CA ARG A 247 23.15 6.18 25.51
C ARG A 247 22.38 6.88 24.40
N LYS A 248 22.51 8.22 24.28
CA LYS A 248 21.92 9.09 23.24
C LYS A 248 22.26 8.65 21.83
N ARG A 249 23.54 8.39 21.58
CA ARG A 249 24.00 7.92 20.27
C ARG A 249 23.49 6.52 19.93
N LEU A 250 23.29 5.66 20.92
CA LEU A 250 22.85 4.28 20.73
C LEU A 250 21.34 4.15 20.44
N TRP A 251 20.49 5.03 20.99
CA TRP A 251 19.04 4.94 20.84
C TRP A 251 18.43 5.85 19.78
N GLN A 252 19.16 6.87 19.28
CA GLN A 252 18.64 7.84 18.32
C GLN A 252 19.17 7.61 16.91
N LEU A 253 18.31 7.85 15.92
CA LEU A 253 18.67 7.86 14.50
C LEU A 253 18.22 9.18 13.85
N ALA A 254 19.07 9.75 13.00
CA ALA A 254 18.78 11.02 12.34
C ALA A 254 18.22 10.79 10.93
N PRO A 255 17.13 11.46 10.53
CA PRO A 255 16.65 11.45 9.16
C PRO A 255 17.66 12.15 8.23
N VAL A 256 17.85 11.64 7.01
CA VAL A 256 18.80 12.22 6.03
C VAL A 256 18.10 13.21 5.10
N TYR A 257 17.18 12.71 4.28
CA TYR A 257 16.49 13.50 3.26
C TYR A 257 15.20 14.07 3.84
N VAL A 258 15.29 15.26 4.46
CA VAL A 258 14.14 15.91 5.12
C VAL A 258 12.94 16.01 4.19
N SER A 259 13.15 16.33 2.90
CA SER A 259 12.08 16.41 1.91
C SER A 259 11.32 15.10 1.71
N GLU A 260 12.03 13.97 1.59
CA GLU A 260 11.40 12.64 1.43
C GLU A 260 10.61 12.25 2.68
N TRP A 261 11.14 12.58 3.86
CA TRP A 261 10.47 12.33 5.14
C TRP A 261 9.22 13.21 5.31
N THR A 262 9.29 14.49 4.96
CA THR A 262 8.13 15.40 4.99
C THR A 262 7.05 14.94 4.03
N GLU A 263 7.40 14.67 2.77
CA GLU A 263 6.45 14.20 1.75
C GLU A 263 5.76 12.91 2.20
N TRP A 264 6.54 11.94 2.68
CA TRP A 264 5.99 10.68 3.18
C TRP A 264 5.04 10.88 4.38
N LEU A 265 5.43 11.72 5.35
CA LEU A 265 4.61 12.01 6.54
C LEU A 265 3.31 12.74 6.17
N ASP A 266 3.38 13.73 5.29
CA ASP A 266 2.23 14.50 4.83
C ASP A 266 1.23 13.62 4.08
N GLU A 267 1.72 12.71 3.23
CA GLU A 267 0.89 11.69 2.61
C GLU A 267 0.18 10.82 3.66
N GLN A 268 0.91 10.37 4.69
CA GLN A 268 0.30 9.55 5.75
C GLN A 268 -0.75 10.33 6.56
N LYS A 269 -0.46 11.58 6.93
CA LYS A 269 -1.40 12.45 7.67
C LYS A 269 -2.67 12.72 6.83
N LYS A 270 -2.51 13.01 5.53
CA LYS A 270 -3.62 13.21 4.60
C LYS A 270 -4.50 11.95 4.47
N LEU A 271 -3.88 10.78 4.37
CA LEU A 271 -4.61 9.50 4.28
C LEU A 271 -5.34 9.13 5.58
N ALA A 272 -4.84 9.60 6.72
CA ALA A 272 -5.46 9.41 8.03
C ALA A 272 -6.50 10.50 8.38
N GLY A 273 -6.61 11.58 7.59
CA GLY A 273 -7.48 12.72 7.88
C GLY A 273 -6.99 13.57 9.05
N ILE A 274 -5.68 13.59 9.28
CA ILE A 274 -5.02 14.30 10.38
C ILE A 274 -4.50 15.66 9.88
N SER A 275 -4.53 16.69 10.73
CA SER A 275 -4.00 18.03 10.40
C SER A 275 -2.48 17.96 10.13
N PRO A 276 -1.94 18.64 9.10
CA PRO A 276 -0.51 18.60 8.78
C PRO A 276 0.38 19.07 9.94
N GLU A 277 -0.09 20.05 10.72
CA GLU A 277 0.64 20.64 11.85
C GLU A 277 0.60 19.79 13.12
N SER A 278 -0.26 18.77 13.17
CA SER A 278 -0.41 17.99 14.39
C SER A 278 0.80 17.07 14.63
N PRO A 279 1.31 17.00 15.87
CA PRO A 279 2.38 16.08 16.22
C PRO A 279 1.86 14.66 16.19
N VAL A 280 2.65 13.75 15.62
CA VAL A 280 2.29 12.35 15.45
C VAL A 280 3.45 11.45 15.84
N TYR A 281 3.11 10.24 16.27
CA TYR A 281 4.08 9.17 16.43
C TYR A 281 3.73 7.97 15.57
N LEU A 282 4.76 7.21 15.22
CA LEU A 282 4.66 5.93 14.55
C LEU A 282 5.55 4.92 15.26
N SER A 283 5.07 3.71 15.48
CA SER A 283 5.85 2.61 16.05
C SER A 283 5.87 1.44 15.08
N LEU A 284 7.07 0.91 14.81
CA LEU A 284 7.30 -0.22 13.94
C LEU A 284 7.62 -1.48 14.74
N ARG A 285 7.24 -2.62 14.18
CA ARG A 285 7.68 -3.95 14.64
C ARG A 285 9.09 -4.26 14.12
N LEU A 286 9.67 -5.38 14.58
CA LEU A 286 10.95 -5.86 14.07
C LEU A 286 10.91 -6.19 12.57
N ASP A 287 9.77 -6.62 12.03
CA ASP A 287 9.61 -6.87 10.59
C ASP A 287 9.47 -5.57 9.75
N GLY A 288 9.50 -4.40 10.40
CA GLY A 288 9.36 -3.09 9.77
C GLY A 288 7.92 -2.71 9.41
N ARG A 289 6.91 -3.48 9.86
CA ARG A 289 5.50 -3.13 9.70
C ARG A 289 5.05 -2.18 10.79
N VAL A 290 4.05 -1.35 10.48
CA VAL A 290 3.46 -0.42 11.45
C VAL A 290 2.74 -1.21 12.54
N ARG A 291 3.16 -1.02 13.80
CA ARG A 291 2.50 -1.58 14.99
C ARG A 291 1.39 -0.68 15.50
N GLY A 292 1.67 0.61 15.59
CA GLY A 292 0.75 1.61 16.11
C GLY A 292 1.17 3.01 15.67
N SER A 293 0.17 3.86 15.48
CA SER A 293 0.34 5.25 15.06
C SER A 293 -0.72 6.10 15.76
N GLY A 294 -0.40 7.33 16.10
CA GLY A 294 -1.36 8.22 16.74
C GLY A 294 -0.91 9.67 16.77
N VAL A 295 -1.83 10.55 17.16
CA VAL A 295 -1.55 11.96 17.44
C VAL A 295 -1.02 12.09 18.87
N GLY A 296 -0.04 12.95 19.08
CA GLY A 296 0.59 13.17 20.38
C GLY A 296 1.75 12.21 20.67
N PHE A 297 2.01 11.96 21.95
CA PHE A 297 3.21 11.27 22.41
C PHE A 297 3.17 9.75 22.18
N PRO A 298 4.32 9.10 21.92
CA PRO A 298 4.42 7.65 21.95
C PRO A 298 4.11 7.10 23.34
N PRO A 299 3.35 6.00 23.45
CA PRO A 299 3.05 5.38 24.74
C PRO A 299 4.24 4.54 25.22
N TRP A 300 5.29 5.21 25.75
CA TRP A 300 6.57 4.59 26.14
C TRP A 300 6.40 3.39 27.09
N ASN A 301 5.58 3.53 28.13
CA ASN A 301 5.28 2.46 29.08
C ASN A 301 4.65 1.22 28.39
N ALA A 302 3.71 1.45 27.46
CA ALA A 302 3.06 0.35 26.73
C ALA A 302 4.04 -0.38 25.80
N LEU A 303 4.99 0.34 25.20
CA LEU A 303 6.04 -0.26 24.38
C LEU A 303 6.94 -1.18 25.23
N VAL A 304 7.34 -0.73 26.41
CA VAL A 304 8.11 -1.57 27.34
C VAL A 304 7.32 -2.81 27.77
N ALA A 305 6.05 -2.66 28.13
CA ALA A 305 5.23 -3.78 28.57
C ALA A 305 4.99 -4.84 27.48
N GLN A 306 4.83 -4.42 26.22
CA GLN A 306 4.38 -5.31 25.14
C GLN A 306 5.51 -5.92 24.30
N LEU A 307 6.68 -5.28 24.20
CA LEU A 307 7.71 -5.68 23.25
C LEU A 307 8.68 -6.69 23.87
N PRO A 308 8.95 -7.86 23.28
CA PRO A 308 9.91 -8.80 23.87
C PRO A 308 11.35 -8.26 23.78
N PRO A 309 12.20 -8.51 24.81
CA PRO A 309 13.63 -8.19 24.79
C PRO A 309 14.35 -8.84 23.60
N VAL A 310 15.36 -8.16 23.07
CA VAL A 310 16.18 -8.62 21.93
C VAL A 310 17.63 -8.64 22.39
N LYS A 311 18.06 -9.75 23.01
CA LYS A 311 19.44 -9.94 23.45
C LYS A 311 20.30 -10.42 22.27
N GLY A 312 21.47 -9.81 22.07
CA GLY A 312 22.49 -10.28 21.12
C GLY A 312 22.25 -9.99 19.63
N LEU A 313 21.09 -9.42 19.24
CA LEU A 313 20.78 -9.11 17.83
C LEU A 313 21.33 -7.77 17.33
N TRP A 314 21.97 -6.99 18.21
CA TRP A 314 22.46 -5.64 17.92
C TRP A 314 23.85 -5.59 17.25
N SER A 315 24.59 -6.70 17.29
CA SER A 315 25.98 -6.76 16.81
C SER A 315 26.01 -6.78 15.27
N GLY A 316 26.77 -5.85 14.67
CA GLY A 316 27.01 -5.79 13.22
C GLY A 316 26.56 -4.48 12.56
N LEU A 317 25.25 -4.29 12.33
CA LEU A 317 24.78 -3.08 11.60
C LEU A 317 24.98 -1.80 12.41
N LEU A 318 24.90 -1.90 13.73
CA LEU A 318 24.95 -0.80 14.68
C LEU A 318 26.26 -0.80 15.52
N ASP A 319 27.22 -1.64 15.13
CA ASP A 319 28.49 -1.92 15.84
C ASP A 319 29.45 -0.73 15.96
N GLY A 320 29.14 0.39 15.29
CA GLY A 320 29.89 1.64 15.43
C GLY A 320 29.16 2.73 16.21
N MET A 321 27.95 2.47 16.71
CA MET A 321 27.20 3.43 17.55
C MET A 321 27.70 3.42 19.00
N ASP A 322 28.40 2.36 19.42
CA ASP A 322 28.91 2.18 20.79
C ASP A 322 30.23 2.92 21.04
N GLY A 323 30.80 3.56 20.02
CA GLY A 323 32.03 4.34 20.11
C GLY A 323 33.31 3.51 20.13
N ARG A 324 33.26 2.20 19.87
CA ARG A 324 34.48 1.40 19.66
C ARG A 324 35.06 1.72 18.28
N VAL A 325 36.21 2.39 18.28
CA VAL A 325 37.01 2.62 17.07
C VAL A 325 37.70 1.29 16.73
N LEU A 326 37.56 0.81 15.50
CA LEU A 326 38.45 -0.21 14.95
C LEU A 326 39.82 0.40 14.62
#